data_AF-A0AAX6HD94-F1
#
_entry.id   AF-A0AAX6HD94-F1
#
_cell.length_a   1.000
_cell.length_b   1.000
_cell.length_c   1.000
_cell.angle_alpha   90.00
_cell.angle_beta   90.00
_cell.angle_gamma   90.00
#
_symmetry.space_group_name_H-M   'P 1'
#
loop_
_entity.id
_entity.type
_entity.pdbx_description
1 polymer ?
#
loop_
_entity_poly.entity_id
_entity_poly.type
_entity_poly.pdbx_seq_one_letter_code
_entity_poly.pdbx_strand_id
1 'polypeptide(L)'
;MPKKLSTNTKAEAARARKTATESEKKDKAAREKEEQFWKEAEGPKSRAAKKRDEEAEKKAEAAAKKAEKKRLEELEQAELEKAARKPDKKANRVSIPSSSSKVTEAELEKRREEERLRLLRNAEEAKKREKRMADEEEYERIVLVSNTNREEDVIEARSVEDAIARMAVVAESPLPADRHPERRLKATFKAFEEAELPKLKEEKPGLTLTQYKDMIWKLWKKSPDNPLNQVAE
;
A
#
# COMPACT_ATOMS: atom_id res chain seq x y z
N MET A 1 31.94 27.81 -39.81
CA MET A 1 30.91 27.94 -38.75
C MET A 1 31.13 26.84 -37.71
N PRO A 2 31.40 27.16 -36.44
CA PRO A 2 31.63 26.15 -35.42
C PRO A 2 30.32 25.43 -35.06
N LYS A 3 30.31 24.10 -35.18
CA LYS A 3 29.18 23.24 -34.81
C LYS A 3 28.94 23.39 -33.30
N LYS A 4 27.72 23.75 -32.91
CA LYS A 4 27.30 23.91 -31.51
C LYS A 4 27.40 22.55 -30.80
N LEU A 5 28.52 22.31 -30.11
CA LEU A 5 28.79 21.15 -29.26
C LEU A 5 28.07 21.22 -27.90
N SER A 6 26.95 21.94 -27.79
CA SER A 6 26.13 21.87 -26.58
C SER A 6 25.29 20.61 -26.64
N THR A 7 25.73 19.60 -25.91
CA THR A 7 24.98 18.37 -25.64
C THR A 7 23.57 18.70 -25.16
N ASN A 8 22.58 17.97 -25.68
CA ASN A 8 21.17 18.21 -25.35
C ASN A 8 20.93 17.84 -23.88
N THR A 9 20.44 18.80 -23.08
CA THR A 9 20.20 18.65 -21.63
C THR A 9 19.33 17.44 -21.28
N LYS A 10 18.38 17.06 -22.16
CA LYS A 10 17.56 15.85 -22.00
C LYS A 10 18.37 14.56 -22.20
N ALA A 11 19.32 14.57 -23.13
CA ALA A 11 20.22 13.44 -23.36
C ALA A 11 21.22 13.28 -22.21
N GLU A 12 21.71 14.39 -21.63
CA GLU A 12 22.54 14.37 -20.42
C GLU A 12 21.77 13.85 -19.22
N ALA A 13 20.54 14.33 -18.99
CA ALA A 13 19.69 13.82 -17.90
C ALA A 13 19.37 12.32 -18.06
N ALA A 14 19.14 11.84 -19.29
CA ALA A 14 18.95 10.42 -19.55
C ALA A 14 20.21 9.59 -19.29
N ARG A 15 21.39 10.11 -19.68
CA ARG A 15 22.68 9.48 -19.36
C ARG A 15 22.93 9.45 -17.86
N ALA A 16 22.67 10.56 -17.15
CA ALA A 16 22.81 10.67 -15.70
C ALA A 16 21.92 9.66 -14.94
N ARG A 17 20.67 9.45 -15.40
CA ARG A 17 19.80 8.42 -14.84
C ARG A 17 20.35 7.01 -15.08
N LYS A 18 20.82 6.73 -16.29
CA LYS A 18 21.41 5.42 -16.60
C LYS A 18 22.65 5.17 -15.74
N THR A 19 23.54 6.14 -15.60
CA THR A 19 24.74 6.02 -14.75
C THR A 19 24.38 5.85 -13.28
N ALA A 20 23.35 6.56 -12.78
CA ALA A 20 22.87 6.41 -11.40
C ALA A 20 22.28 5.01 -11.15
N THR A 21 21.46 4.49 -12.06
CA THR A 21 20.93 3.13 -11.93
C THR A 21 22.03 2.06 -12.04
N GLU A 22 23.07 2.32 -12.82
CA GLU A 22 24.21 1.41 -12.95
C GLU A 22 25.10 1.46 -11.70
N SER A 23 25.32 2.63 -11.10
CA SER A 23 26.04 2.75 -9.83
C SER A 23 25.26 2.09 -8.69
N GLU A 24 23.95 2.30 -8.58
CA GLU A 24 23.13 1.61 -7.57
C GLU A 24 23.17 0.09 -7.71
N LYS A 25 23.17 -0.44 -8.94
CA LYS A 25 23.31 -1.87 -9.19
C LYS A 25 24.70 -2.38 -8.80
N LYS A 26 25.75 -1.62 -9.10
CA LYS A 26 27.12 -1.95 -8.69
C LYS A 26 27.27 -1.92 -7.17
N ASP A 27 26.68 -0.93 -6.51
CA ASP A 27 26.71 -0.81 -5.05
C ASP A 27 25.93 -1.94 -4.38
N LYS A 28 24.75 -2.31 -4.90
CA LYS A 28 24.00 -3.49 -4.43
C LYS A 28 24.80 -4.78 -4.63
N ALA A 29 25.38 -4.98 -5.80
CA ALA A 29 26.21 -6.15 -6.07
C ALA A 29 27.48 -6.18 -5.20
N ALA A 30 28.06 -5.03 -4.88
CA ALA A 30 29.20 -4.94 -3.96
C ALA A 30 28.79 -5.29 -2.53
N ARG A 31 27.65 -4.76 -2.05
CA ARG A 31 27.09 -5.08 -0.74
C ARG A 31 26.72 -6.55 -0.61
N GLU A 32 26.10 -7.14 -1.63
CA GLU A 32 25.76 -8.57 -1.65
C GLU A 32 27.01 -9.44 -1.62
N LYS A 33 28.07 -9.07 -2.35
CA LYS A 33 29.36 -9.77 -2.30
C LYS A 33 30.04 -9.63 -0.94
N GLU A 34 29.97 -8.46 -0.33
CA GLU A 34 30.49 -8.22 1.01
C GLU A 34 29.71 -9.04 2.05
N GLU A 35 28.38 -9.05 1.97
CA GLU A 35 27.52 -9.86 2.83
C GLU A 35 27.78 -11.36 2.64
N GLN A 36 27.97 -11.83 1.40
CA GLN A 36 28.38 -13.21 1.11
C GLN A 36 29.76 -13.52 1.68
N PHE A 37 30.72 -12.62 1.53
CA PHE A 37 32.06 -12.76 2.08
C PHE A 37 32.02 -12.86 3.61
N TRP A 38 31.23 -12.01 4.28
CA TRP A 38 31.04 -12.08 5.73
C TRP A 38 30.32 -13.37 6.16
N LYS A 39 29.30 -13.82 5.42
CA LYS A 39 28.61 -15.09 5.69
C LYS A 39 29.53 -16.30 5.55
N GLU A 40 30.40 -16.31 4.54
CA GLU A 40 31.38 -17.38 4.33
C GLU A 40 32.47 -17.35 5.40
N ALA A 41 32.91 -16.15 5.81
CA ALA A 41 33.88 -15.95 6.89
C ALA A 41 33.33 -16.34 8.29
N GLU A 42 32.03 -16.19 8.53
CA GLU A 42 31.38 -16.68 9.77
C GLU A 42 31.42 -18.21 9.90
N GLY A 43 31.58 -18.93 8.78
CA GLY A 43 31.67 -20.37 8.77
C GLY A 43 30.40 -21.08 9.28
N PRO A 44 30.44 -22.42 9.43
CA PRO A 44 29.28 -23.16 9.92
C PRO A 44 29.01 -22.81 11.39
N LYS A 45 27.84 -22.19 11.65
CA LYS A 45 27.32 -21.98 13.02
C LYS A 45 27.44 -23.27 13.83
N SER A 46 27.96 -23.16 15.05
CA SER A 46 28.09 -24.30 15.97
C SER A 46 26.74 -24.95 16.23
N ARG A 47 26.72 -26.25 16.55
CA ARG A 47 25.48 -26.98 16.88
C ARG A 47 24.71 -26.33 18.03
N ALA A 48 25.40 -25.67 18.96
CA ALA A 48 24.77 -24.92 20.05
C ALA A 48 24.08 -23.63 19.56
N ALA A 49 24.71 -22.89 18.65
CA ALA A 49 24.11 -21.70 18.03
C ALA A 49 22.86 -22.08 17.21
N LYS A 50 22.93 -23.16 16.42
CA LYS A 50 21.77 -23.67 15.66
C LYS A 50 20.60 -24.05 16.57
N LYS A 51 20.86 -24.76 17.68
CA LYS A 51 19.82 -25.10 18.66
C LYS A 51 19.19 -23.87 19.30
N ARG A 52 19.97 -22.83 19.59
CA ARG A 52 19.47 -21.57 20.16
C ARG A 52 18.60 -20.80 19.16
N ASP A 53 19.00 -20.76 17.90
CA ASP A 53 18.23 -20.12 16.83
C ASP A 53 16.89 -20.87 16.60
N GLU A 54 16.91 -22.21 16.54
CA GLU A 54 15.69 -23.05 16.41
C GLU A 54 14.74 -22.93 17.62
N GLU A 55 15.28 -22.83 18.85
CA GLU A 55 14.46 -22.63 20.05
C GLU A 55 13.86 -21.22 20.10
N ALA A 56 14.63 -20.21 19.68
CA ALA A 56 14.14 -18.84 19.57
C ALA A 56 13.03 -18.73 18.50
N GLU A 57 13.19 -19.40 17.36
CA GLU A 57 12.19 -19.47 16.29
C GLU A 57 10.91 -20.17 16.77
N LYS A 58 11.03 -21.36 17.39
CA LYS A 58 9.87 -22.07 17.96
C LYS A 58 9.15 -21.26 19.04
N LYS A 59 9.90 -20.52 19.87
CA LYS A 59 9.31 -19.66 20.90
C LYS A 59 8.63 -18.44 20.28
N ALA A 60 9.18 -17.86 19.22
CA ALA A 60 8.59 -16.76 18.48
C ALA A 60 7.30 -17.22 17.76
N GLU A 61 7.31 -18.38 17.11
CA GLU A 61 6.12 -18.96 16.48
C GLU A 61 5.03 -19.30 17.51
N ALA A 62 5.40 -19.88 18.65
CA ALA A 62 4.45 -20.15 19.73
C ALA A 62 3.86 -18.85 20.31
N ALA A 63 4.67 -17.80 20.45
CA ALA A 63 4.20 -16.49 20.87
C ALA A 63 3.27 -15.85 19.83
N ALA A 64 3.58 -15.97 18.54
CA ALA A 64 2.75 -15.49 17.44
C ALA A 64 1.40 -16.21 17.40
N LYS A 65 1.40 -17.55 17.48
CA LYS A 65 0.16 -18.37 17.54
C LYS A 65 -0.67 -18.04 18.79
N LYS A 66 -0.02 -17.80 19.92
CA LYS A 66 -0.72 -17.39 21.16
C LYS A 66 -1.32 -15.98 21.04
N ALA A 67 -0.61 -15.05 20.39
CA ALA A 67 -1.10 -13.70 20.17
C ALA A 67 -2.29 -13.70 19.19
N GLU A 68 -2.22 -14.50 18.12
CA GLU A 68 -3.33 -14.68 17.18
C GLU A 68 -4.55 -15.31 17.86
N LYS A 69 -4.36 -16.38 18.63
CA LYS A 69 -5.44 -17.00 19.42
C LYS A 69 -6.09 -16.00 20.37
N LYS A 70 -5.28 -15.22 21.10
CA LYS A 70 -5.77 -14.20 22.02
C LYS A 70 -6.56 -13.11 21.28
N ARG A 71 -6.11 -12.69 20.10
CA ARG A 71 -6.82 -11.73 19.25
C ARG A 71 -8.18 -12.28 18.82
N LEU A 72 -8.26 -13.57 18.47
CA LEU A 72 -9.52 -14.21 18.10
C LEU A 72 -10.48 -14.33 19.30
N GLU A 73 -9.97 -14.73 20.47
CA GLU A 73 -10.73 -14.78 21.73
C GLU A 73 -11.28 -13.39 22.12
N GLU A 74 -10.50 -12.33 21.94
CA GLU A 74 -10.93 -10.95 22.21
C GLU A 74 -12.02 -10.49 21.24
N LEU A 75 -11.93 -10.89 19.96
CA LEU A 75 -12.98 -10.62 18.98
C LEU A 75 -14.27 -11.36 19.32
N GLU A 76 -14.21 -12.64 19.69
CA GLU A 76 -15.38 -13.42 20.14
C GLU A 76 -16.00 -12.83 21.41
N GLN A 77 -15.19 -12.42 22.38
CA GLN A 77 -15.67 -11.75 23.60
C GLN A 77 -16.32 -10.41 23.28
N ALA A 78 -15.76 -9.62 22.37
CA ALA A 78 -16.36 -8.36 21.93
C ALA A 78 -17.68 -8.60 21.17
N GLU A 79 -17.81 -9.68 20.41
CA GLU A 79 -19.07 -10.08 19.78
C GLU A 79 -20.12 -10.54 20.80
N LEU A 80 -19.71 -11.31 21.81
CA LEU A 80 -20.57 -11.71 22.92
C LEU A 80 -20.99 -10.50 23.77
N GLU A 81 -20.10 -9.54 24.02
CA GLU A 81 -20.46 -8.30 24.73
C GLU A 81 -21.43 -7.45 23.89
N LYS A 82 -21.22 -7.35 22.57
CA LYS A 82 -22.16 -6.68 21.65
C LYS A 82 -23.52 -7.39 21.63
N ALA A 83 -23.55 -8.72 21.67
CA ALA A 83 -24.76 -9.51 21.74
C ALA A 83 -25.47 -9.35 23.11
N ALA A 84 -24.72 -9.32 24.21
CA ALA A 84 -25.24 -9.09 25.56
C ALA A 84 -25.72 -7.65 25.79
N ARG A 85 -25.14 -6.67 25.07
CA ARG A 85 -25.58 -5.26 25.05
C ARG A 85 -26.81 -5.00 24.18
N LYS A 86 -27.47 -6.02 23.63
CA LYS A 86 -28.86 -5.92 23.13
C LYS A 86 -29.83 -6.33 24.25
N PRO A 87 -30.23 -5.42 25.17
CA PRO A 87 -31.25 -5.74 26.14
C PRO A 87 -32.64 -5.61 25.51
N ASP A 88 -33.20 -6.73 25.05
CA ASP A 88 -34.66 -6.86 25.05
C ASP A 88 -35.12 -6.92 26.51
N LYS A 89 -35.53 -5.76 27.03
CA LYS A 89 -36.19 -5.62 28.32
C LYS A 89 -37.53 -6.35 28.28
N LYS A 90 -37.52 -7.67 28.52
CA LYS A 90 -38.58 -8.50 29.13
C LYS A 90 -38.19 -9.98 29.04
N ALA A 91 -37.24 -10.41 29.86
CA ALA A 91 -37.13 -11.81 30.28
C ALA A 91 -36.57 -11.84 31.69
N ASN A 92 -37.49 -11.65 32.62
CA ASN A 92 -37.33 -11.83 34.05
C ASN A 92 -37.01 -13.31 34.34
N ARG A 93 -36.05 -13.55 35.24
CA ARG A 93 -35.86 -14.73 36.10
C ARG A 93 -36.19 -16.11 35.48
N VAL A 94 -35.19 -16.98 35.38
CA VAL A 94 -35.00 -18.13 36.30
C VAL A 94 -33.84 -19.01 35.79
N SER A 95 -32.96 -19.35 36.74
CA SER A 95 -32.09 -20.53 36.82
C SER A 95 -30.91 -20.74 35.86
N ILE A 96 -29.69 -20.52 36.39
CA ILE A 96 -28.51 -21.38 36.23
C ILE A 96 -27.74 -21.35 37.57
N PRO A 97 -27.15 -22.43 38.11
CA PRO A 97 -27.48 -23.85 38.00
C PRO A 97 -27.44 -24.56 39.38
N SER A 98 -28.47 -25.32 39.76
CA SER A 98 -28.39 -26.21 40.92
C SER A 98 -29.09 -27.54 40.64
N SER A 99 -28.68 -28.18 39.56
CA SER A 99 -28.83 -29.62 39.45
C SER A 99 -27.68 -30.14 38.62
N SER A 100 -26.52 -30.32 39.25
CA SER A 100 -25.79 -31.55 38.98
C SER A 100 -26.72 -32.68 39.42
N SER A 101 -27.66 -33.03 38.54
CA SER A 101 -28.35 -34.32 38.58
C SER A 101 -27.25 -35.33 38.88
N LYS A 102 -27.38 -36.08 39.96
CA LYS A 102 -26.39 -37.09 40.33
C LYS A 102 -26.42 -38.12 39.20
N VAL A 103 -25.57 -37.91 38.20
CA VAL A 103 -25.46 -38.76 37.03
C VAL A 103 -24.94 -40.10 37.57
N THR A 104 -25.75 -41.12 37.43
CA THR A 104 -25.33 -42.48 37.81
C THR A 104 -24.15 -42.89 36.94
N GLU A 105 -23.24 -43.71 37.45
CA GLU A 105 -22.02 -44.13 36.74
C GLU A 105 -22.31 -44.67 35.33
N ALA A 106 -23.42 -45.41 35.17
CA ALA A 106 -23.90 -45.93 33.90
C ALA A 106 -24.28 -44.83 32.88
N GLU A 107 -24.72 -43.67 33.33
CA GLU A 107 -25.06 -42.54 32.45
C GLU A 107 -23.82 -41.72 32.06
N LEU A 108 -22.78 -41.71 32.91
CA LEU A 108 -21.47 -41.16 32.55
C LEU A 108 -20.74 -42.00 31.50
N GLU A 109 -20.81 -43.33 31.60
CA GLU A 109 -20.23 -44.24 30.61
C GLU A 109 -20.91 -44.10 29.24
N LYS A 110 -22.26 -44.09 29.20
CA LYS A 110 -23.00 -43.86 27.95
C LYS A 110 -22.66 -42.52 27.31
N ARG A 111 -22.55 -41.45 28.10
CA ARG A 111 -22.18 -40.13 27.60
C ARG A 111 -20.74 -40.10 27.05
N ARG A 112 -19.80 -40.80 27.69
CA ARG A 112 -18.41 -40.93 27.21
C ARG A 112 -18.33 -41.75 25.92
N GLU A 113 -19.11 -42.82 25.82
CA GLU A 113 -19.21 -43.63 24.59
C GLU A 113 -19.80 -42.83 23.44
N GLU A 114 -20.87 -42.07 23.69
CA GLU A 114 -21.49 -41.17 22.71
C GLU A 114 -20.54 -40.06 22.25
N GLU A 115 -19.79 -39.43 23.16
CA GLU A 115 -18.77 -38.44 22.79
C GLU A 115 -17.64 -39.06 21.98
N ARG A 116 -17.17 -40.25 22.35
CA ARG A 116 -16.15 -40.98 21.60
C ARG A 116 -16.64 -41.34 20.20
N LEU A 117 -17.89 -41.79 20.07
CA LEU A 117 -18.50 -42.11 18.78
C LEU A 117 -18.64 -40.85 17.91
N ARG A 118 -19.02 -39.72 18.52
CA ARG A 118 -19.12 -38.42 17.84
C ARG A 118 -17.76 -37.93 17.36
N LEU A 119 -16.71 -38.09 18.17
CA LEU A 119 -15.33 -37.77 17.77
C LEU A 119 -14.86 -38.63 16.60
N LEU A 120 -15.17 -39.92 16.61
CA LEU A 120 -14.84 -40.82 15.50
C LEU A 120 -15.59 -40.45 14.22
N ARG A 121 -16.89 -40.13 14.31
CA ARG A 121 -17.68 -39.66 13.16
C ARG A 121 -17.12 -38.34 12.61
N ASN A 122 -16.81 -37.38 13.47
CA ASN A 122 -16.23 -36.10 13.05
C ASN A 122 -14.84 -36.29 12.43
N ALA A 123 -14.02 -37.20 12.96
CA ALA A 123 -12.70 -37.52 12.40
C ALA A 123 -12.81 -38.22 11.04
N GLU A 124 -13.80 -39.10 10.85
CA GLU A 124 -14.08 -39.72 9.56
C GLU A 124 -14.60 -38.69 8.54
N GLU A 125 -15.49 -37.79 8.95
CA GLU A 125 -15.96 -36.68 8.12
C GLU A 125 -14.84 -35.72 7.74
N ALA A 126 -13.92 -35.41 8.67
CA ALA A 126 -12.73 -34.61 8.41
C ALA A 126 -11.80 -35.30 7.40
N LYS A 127 -11.52 -36.60 7.56
CA LYS A 127 -10.76 -37.39 6.56
C LYS A 127 -11.47 -37.45 5.21
N LYS A 128 -12.80 -37.52 5.20
CA LYS A 128 -13.59 -37.51 3.96
C LYS A 128 -13.65 -36.12 3.32
N ARG A 129 -13.52 -35.04 4.08
CA ARG A 129 -13.35 -33.67 3.58
C ARG A 129 -11.94 -33.51 3.01
N GLU A 130 -10.91 -33.90 3.76
CA GLU A 130 -9.52 -33.89 3.30
C GLU A 130 -9.33 -34.70 2.00
N LYS A 131 -9.98 -35.86 1.87
CA LYS A 131 -10.00 -36.65 0.63
C LYS A 131 -10.83 -36.04 -0.50
N ARG A 132 -11.80 -35.17 -0.20
CA ARG A 132 -12.67 -34.52 -1.19
C ARG A 132 -12.10 -33.22 -1.75
N MET A 133 -11.19 -32.57 -1.03
CA MET A 133 -10.66 -31.28 -1.46
C MET A 133 -9.52 -31.46 -2.47
N ALA A 134 -9.88 -31.50 -3.75
CA ALA A 134 -9.35 -30.43 -4.60
C ALA A 134 -10.06 -29.15 -4.12
N ASP A 135 -9.28 -28.18 -3.67
CA ASP A 135 -9.77 -27.02 -2.94
C ASP A 135 -10.68 -26.18 -3.84
N GLU A 136 -12.01 -26.30 -3.68
CA GLU A 136 -12.99 -25.55 -4.47
C GLU A 136 -12.72 -24.04 -4.39
N GLU A 137 -12.22 -23.58 -3.24
CA GLU A 137 -11.81 -22.19 -2.99
C GLU A 137 -10.57 -21.79 -3.83
N GLU A 138 -9.66 -22.72 -4.12
CA GLU A 138 -8.48 -22.46 -4.94
C GLU A 138 -8.86 -22.42 -6.43
N TYR A 139 -9.80 -23.29 -6.86
CA TYR A 139 -10.37 -23.23 -8.21
C TYR A 139 -11.18 -21.95 -8.44
N GLU A 140 -12.03 -21.57 -7.49
CA GLU A 140 -12.75 -20.29 -7.53
C GLU A 140 -11.78 -19.12 -7.57
N ARG A 141 -10.71 -19.14 -6.75
CA ARG A 141 -9.69 -18.08 -6.76
C ARG A 141 -8.96 -17.96 -8.09
N ILE A 142 -8.69 -19.07 -8.78
CA ILE A 142 -8.04 -19.08 -10.10
C ILE A 142 -9.01 -18.59 -11.19
N VAL A 143 -10.28 -18.97 -11.11
CA VAL A 143 -11.31 -18.61 -12.12
C VAL A 143 -11.82 -17.18 -11.96
N LEU A 144 -11.90 -16.66 -10.74
CA LEU A 144 -12.35 -15.29 -10.44
C LEU A 144 -11.26 -14.22 -10.63
N VAL A 145 -10.03 -14.57 -11.05
CA VAL A 145 -9.03 -13.57 -11.42
C VAL A 145 -9.49 -12.86 -12.70
N SER A 146 -10.06 -11.67 -12.54
CA SER A 146 -10.44 -10.80 -13.65
C SER A 146 -9.21 -10.47 -14.50
N ASN A 147 -9.29 -10.73 -15.81
CA ASN A 147 -8.21 -10.47 -16.75
C ASN A 147 -8.09 -8.96 -17.03
N THR A 148 -7.18 -8.29 -16.31
CA THR A 148 -6.92 -6.85 -16.39
C THR A 148 -6.21 -6.42 -17.67
N ASN A 149 -5.84 -7.34 -18.58
CA ASN A 149 -5.17 -6.97 -19.83
C ASN A 149 -6.12 -6.33 -20.87
N ARG A 150 -7.44 -6.31 -20.63
CA ARG A 150 -8.45 -5.71 -21.50
C ARG A 150 -8.97 -4.36 -21.01
N GLU A 151 -8.59 -3.93 -19.80
CA GLU A 151 -8.85 -2.58 -19.29
C GLU A 151 -7.86 -1.61 -19.97
N GLU A 152 -8.01 -1.42 -21.28
CA GLU A 152 -7.47 -0.24 -21.95
C GLU A 152 -8.38 0.94 -21.55
N ASP A 153 -7.78 2.09 -21.22
CA ASP A 153 -8.45 3.35 -20.87
C ASP A 153 -9.28 3.89 -22.06
N VAL A 154 -10.34 3.18 -22.45
CA VAL A 154 -11.22 3.54 -23.55
C VAL A 154 -12.26 4.51 -23.01
N ILE A 155 -12.05 5.80 -23.30
CA ILE A 155 -13.05 6.83 -23.06
C ILE A 155 -14.19 6.64 -24.08
N GLU A 156 -15.19 5.82 -23.73
CA GLU A 156 -16.39 5.63 -24.55
C GLU A 156 -17.27 6.89 -24.51
N ALA A 157 -17.23 7.72 -25.56
CA ALA A 157 -18.16 8.82 -25.74
C ALA A 157 -19.06 8.56 -26.96
N ARG A 158 -20.38 8.70 -26.78
CA ARG A 158 -21.38 8.45 -27.83
C ARG A 158 -21.88 9.72 -28.53
N SER A 159 -21.53 10.90 -28.01
CA SER A 159 -21.84 12.21 -28.62
C SER A 159 -20.66 13.16 -28.51
N VAL A 160 -20.67 14.24 -29.31
CA VAL A 160 -19.59 15.23 -29.36
C VAL A 160 -19.46 15.99 -28.03
N GLU A 161 -20.57 16.47 -27.46
CA GLU A 161 -20.58 17.09 -26.14
C GLU A 161 -20.06 16.16 -25.03
N ASP A 162 -20.44 14.88 -25.06
CA ASP A 162 -20.00 13.90 -24.05
C ASP A 162 -18.50 13.57 -24.21
N ALA A 163 -17.98 13.60 -25.44
CA ALA A 163 -16.56 13.49 -25.72
C ALA A 163 -15.78 14.71 -25.18
N ILE A 164 -16.29 15.92 -25.41
CA ILE A 164 -15.68 17.16 -24.92
C ILE A 164 -15.66 17.19 -23.39
N ALA A 165 -16.77 16.84 -22.73
CA ALA A 165 -16.87 16.81 -21.27
C ALA A 165 -15.89 15.79 -20.66
N ARG A 166 -15.80 14.58 -21.22
CA ARG A 166 -14.87 13.55 -20.73
C ARG A 166 -13.41 13.91 -20.98
N MET A 167 -13.09 14.57 -22.10
CA MET A 167 -11.75 15.09 -22.36
C MET A 167 -11.39 16.28 -21.46
N ALA A 168 -12.36 17.14 -21.13
CA ALA A 168 -12.17 18.27 -20.23
C ALA A 168 -11.88 17.80 -18.79
N VAL A 169 -12.58 16.78 -18.29
CA VAL A 169 -12.29 16.18 -16.98
C VAL A 169 -10.89 15.59 -16.92
N VAL A 170 -10.40 15.00 -18.02
CA VAL A 170 -9.01 14.52 -18.13
C VAL A 170 -8.00 15.69 -18.18
N ALA A 171 -8.40 16.86 -18.69
CA ALA A 171 -7.56 18.05 -18.76
C ALA A 171 -7.55 18.88 -17.45
N GLU A 172 -8.66 18.89 -16.69
CA GLU A 172 -8.82 19.57 -15.39
C GLU A 172 -8.37 18.73 -14.20
N SER A 173 -8.39 17.40 -14.33
CA SER A 173 -7.65 16.55 -13.40
C SER A 173 -6.19 16.98 -13.48
N PRO A 174 -5.55 17.35 -12.36
CA PRO A 174 -4.21 17.91 -12.38
C PRO A 174 -3.28 16.84 -12.97
N LEU A 175 -3.00 16.98 -14.27
CA LEU A 175 -1.98 16.22 -14.96
C LEU A 175 -0.76 16.25 -14.03
N PRO A 176 -0.15 15.08 -13.72
CA PRO A 176 0.98 15.00 -12.81
C PRO A 176 1.96 16.11 -13.16
N ALA A 177 2.24 17.00 -12.19
CA ALA A 177 2.95 18.25 -12.39
C ALA A 177 3.99 18.13 -13.51
N ASP A 178 3.79 18.89 -14.60
CA ASP A 178 4.55 18.76 -15.84
C ASP A 178 6.04 18.56 -15.53
N ARG A 179 6.52 17.35 -15.82
CA ARG A 179 7.87 16.89 -15.47
C ARG A 179 8.95 17.76 -16.12
N HIS A 180 8.58 18.65 -17.05
CA HIS A 180 9.51 19.53 -17.75
C HIS A 180 9.61 20.91 -17.08
N PRO A 181 10.81 21.28 -16.59
CA PRO A 181 11.03 22.59 -15.94
C PRO A 181 10.73 23.75 -16.89
N GLU A 182 11.02 23.61 -18.19
CA GLU A 182 10.78 24.66 -19.20
C GLU A 182 9.29 25.01 -19.38
N ARG A 183 8.38 24.04 -19.21
CA ARG A 183 6.94 24.26 -19.32
C ARG A 183 6.37 24.84 -18.02
N ARG A 184 6.88 24.38 -16.87
CA ARG A 184 6.58 24.98 -15.56
C ARG A 184 7.05 26.43 -15.48
N LEU A 185 8.22 26.78 -16.03
CA LEU A 185 8.74 28.16 -16.03
C LEU A 185 7.78 29.12 -16.75
N LYS A 186 7.23 28.74 -17.91
CA LYS A 186 6.28 29.58 -18.65
C LYS A 186 4.92 29.69 -17.94
N ALA A 187 4.42 28.58 -17.41
CA ALA A 187 3.14 28.56 -16.70
C ALA A 187 3.20 29.37 -15.39
N THR A 188 4.24 29.16 -14.57
CA THR A 188 4.46 29.91 -13.33
C THR A 188 4.76 31.38 -13.58
N PHE A 189 5.54 31.72 -14.60
CA PHE A 189 5.76 33.12 -14.99
C PHE A 189 4.47 33.80 -15.42
N LYS A 190 3.62 33.13 -16.21
CA LYS A 190 2.34 33.69 -16.65
C LYS A 190 1.39 33.92 -15.48
N ALA A 191 1.29 32.95 -14.56
CA ALA A 191 0.48 33.11 -13.34
C ALA A 191 0.99 34.27 -12.46
N PHE A 192 2.31 34.42 -12.34
CA PHE A 192 2.93 35.52 -11.60
C PHE A 192 2.75 36.88 -12.31
N GLU A 193 2.84 36.91 -13.64
CA GLU A 193 2.58 38.11 -14.44
C GLU A 193 1.13 38.58 -14.25
N GLU A 194 0.14 37.69 -14.31
CA GLU A 194 -1.27 38.04 -14.13
C GLU A 194 -1.57 38.54 -12.70
N ALA A 195 -0.88 38.02 -11.68
CA ALA A 195 -1.06 38.44 -10.29
C ALA A 195 -0.36 39.77 -9.95
N GLU A 196 0.83 40.02 -10.49
CA GLU A 196 1.67 41.18 -10.13
C GLU A 196 1.48 42.38 -11.05
N LEU A 197 1.06 42.17 -12.31
CA LEU A 197 0.79 43.24 -13.27
C LEU A 197 -0.26 44.27 -12.81
N PRO A 198 -1.39 43.90 -12.16
CA PRO A 198 -2.31 44.90 -11.61
C PRO A 198 -1.70 45.68 -10.44
N LYS A 199 -1.00 45.01 -9.51
CA LYS A 199 -0.36 45.66 -8.35
C LYS A 199 0.69 46.69 -8.78
N LEU A 200 1.53 46.33 -9.75
CA LEU A 200 2.57 47.22 -10.28
C LEU A 200 2.00 48.44 -11.03
N LYS A 201 0.85 48.29 -11.68
CA LYS A 201 0.16 49.40 -12.34
C LYS A 201 -0.41 50.40 -11.33
N GLU A 202 -0.89 49.91 -10.19
CA GLU A 202 -1.38 50.74 -9.09
C GLU A 202 -0.25 51.46 -8.36
N GLU A 203 0.87 50.78 -8.09
CA GLU A 203 2.00 51.40 -7.36
C GLU A 203 2.75 52.45 -8.18
N LYS A 204 2.90 52.22 -9.49
CA LYS A 204 3.66 53.12 -10.37
C LYS A 204 2.92 53.38 -11.66
N PRO A 205 1.87 54.21 -11.68
CA PRO A 205 1.17 54.57 -12.91
C PRO A 205 2.11 55.35 -13.85
N GLY A 206 2.05 55.05 -15.15
CA GLY A 206 2.78 55.78 -16.19
C GLY A 206 4.00 55.07 -16.80
N LEU A 207 4.28 53.83 -16.41
CA LEU A 207 5.33 53.02 -17.03
C LEU A 207 4.79 52.30 -18.29
N THR A 208 5.65 52.03 -19.27
CA THR A 208 5.25 51.24 -20.44
C THR A 208 5.07 49.75 -20.07
N LEU A 209 4.21 49.03 -20.80
CA LEU A 209 3.96 47.61 -20.55
C LEU A 209 5.26 46.77 -20.56
N THR A 210 6.20 47.11 -21.45
CA THR A 210 7.51 46.44 -21.55
C THR A 210 8.34 46.62 -20.28
N GLN A 211 8.34 47.82 -19.70
CA GLN A 211 9.06 48.11 -18.46
C GLN A 211 8.44 47.40 -17.25
N TYR A 212 7.10 47.28 -17.18
CA TYR A 212 6.45 46.45 -16.17
C TYR A 212 6.86 44.98 -16.33
N LYS A 213 6.86 44.44 -17.55
CA LYS A 213 7.28 43.05 -17.82
C LYS A 213 8.73 42.80 -17.41
N ASP A 214 9.64 43.73 -17.67
CA ASP A 214 11.03 43.62 -17.22
C ASP A 214 11.18 43.64 -15.69
N MET A 215 10.35 44.43 -15.00
CA MET A 215 10.33 44.50 -13.54
C MET A 215 9.72 43.22 -12.93
N ILE A 216 8.62 42.73 -13.49
CA ILE A 216 7.99 41.45 -13.13
C ILE A 216 8.97 40.30 -13.36
N TRP A 217 9.71 40.29 -14.47
CA TRP A 217 10.73 39.27 -14.74
C TRP A 217 11.87 39.28 -13.72
N LYS A 218 12.30 40.46 -13.26
CA LYS A 218 13.32 40.59 -12.20
C LYS A 218 12.80 40.10 -10.84
N LEU A 219 11.54 40.42 -10.50
CA LEU A 219 10.89 39.96 -9.28
C LEU A 219 10.69 38.44 -9.33
N TRP A 220 10.22 37.92 -10.46
CA TRP A 220 9.99 36.50 -10.67
C TRP A 220 11.26 35.65 -10.55
N LYS A 221 12.40 36.11 -11.10
CA LYS A 221 13.70 35.42 -10.92
C LYS A 221 14.09 35.23 -9.44
N LYS A 222 13.67 36.16 -8.57
CA LYS A 222 13.90 36.11 -7.12
C LYS A 222 12.74 35.49 -6.33
N SER A 223 11.59 35.29 -6.96
CA SER A 223 10.39 34.78 -6.31
C SER A 223 10.56 33.29 -5.96
N PRO A 224 9.99 32.83 -4.83
CA PRO A 224 9.87 31.41 -4.52
C PRO A 224 9.02 30.64 -5.55
N ASP A 225 8.20 31.33 -6.35
CA ASP A 225 7.35 30.73 -7.39
C ASP A 225 8.12 30.31 -8.65
N ASN A 226 9.42 30.61 -8.72
CA ASN A 226 10.26 30.15 -9.82
C ASN A 226 10.68 28.69 -9.58
N PRO A 227 10.26 27.74 -10.44
CA PRO A 227 10.63 26.33 -10.32
C PRO A 227 12.14 26.06 -10.32
N LEU A 228 12.97 26.98 -10.81
CA LEU A 228 14.44 26.87 -10.75
C LEU A 228 14.99 27.11 -9.34
N ASN A 229 14.31 27.90 -8.51
CA ASN A 229 14.70 28.16 -7.13
C ASN A 229 14.19 27.07 -6.16
N GLN A 230 13.21 26.27 -6.60
CA GLN A 230 12.58 25.20 -5.80
C GLN A 230 13.33 23.86 -5.85
N VAL A 231 14.32 23.68 -6.75
CA VAL A 231 15.04 22.39 -6.93
C VAL A 231 16.24 22.24 -5.99
N ALA A 232 16.40 23.14 -5.02
CA ALA A 232 17.56 23.19 -4.12
C ALA A 232 17.33 22.52 -2.75
N GLU A 233 16.26 21.74 -2.59
CA GLU A 233 16.00 20.92 -1.39
C GLU A 233 15.96 19.43 -1.73
#